data_AF-A0A5N7MKW7-F1
#
_entry.id   AF-A0A5N7MKW7-F1
#
_cell.length_a   1.000
_cell.length_b   1.000
_cell.length_c   1.000
_cell.angle_alpha   90.00
_cell.angle_beta   90.00
_cell.angle_gamma   90.00
#
_symmetry.space_group_name_H-M   'P 1'
#
loop_
_entity.id
_entity.type
_entity.pdbx_description
1 polymer ?
#
loop_
_entity_poly.entity_id
_entity_poly.type
_entity_poly.pdbx_seq_one_letter_code
_entity_poly.pdbx_strand_id
1 'polypeptide(L)'
;MADSTITQTINERIEAVKKVVNLIAQAGREDDLHDLRVLLINTMSLLKRDPGIEAAVDDLYASAASLVQDASSGTPPNARSLRLLLSASDRFCTRLTTAVDRIVPEPEVRLKGLEAAYAVQLERFSLNADLDPIGQVA
;
A
#
# COMPACT_ATOMS: atom_id res chain seq x y z
N MET A 1 3.37 13.87 8.21
CA MET A 1 3.50 14.38 6.82
C MET A 1 3.57 13.25 5.80
N ALA A 2 4.25 12.12 6.08
CA ALA A 2 4.32 10.97 5.16
C ALA A 2 2.98 10.24 4.92
N ASP A 3 2.09 10.20 5.92
CA ASP A 3 0.82 9.47 5.83
C ASP A 3 -0.16 10.07 4.80
N SER A 4 -0.13 11.40 4.61
CA SER A 4 -0.93 12.04 3.57
C SER A 4 -0.38 11.74 2.18
N THR A 5 0.94 11.53 2.05
CA THR A 5 1.59 11.19 0.78
C THR A 5 1.26 9.76 0.34
N ILE A 6 1.27 8.79 1.27
CA ILE A 6 0.89 7.39 0.95
C ILE A 6 -0.59 7.32 0.58
N THR A 7 -1.45 7.97 1.37
CA THR A 7 -2.90 8.02 1.10
C THR A 7 -3.19 8.64 -0.26
N GLN A 8 -2.53 9.77 -0.59
CA GLN A 8 -2.65 10.40 -1.89
C GLN A 8 -2.18 9.46 -3.02
N THR A 9 -1.03 8.80 -2.84
CA THR A 9 -0.50 7.87 -3.82
C THR A 9 -1.48 6.72 -4.08
N ILE A 10 -2.09 6.14 -3.05
CA ILE A 10 -3.07 5.05 -3.22
C ILE A 10 -4.34 5.55 -3.94
N ASN A 11 -4.82 6.74 -3.61
CA ASN A 11 -5.95 7.35 -4.33
C ASN A 11 -5.63 7.55 -5.82
N GLU A 12 -4.43 8.02 -6.15
CA GLU A 12 -3.96 8.13 -7.54
C GLU A 12 -3.89 6.75 -8.23
N ARG A 13 -3.45 5.70 -7.51
CA ARG A 13 -3.47 4.33 -8.05
C ARG A 13 -4.88 3.82 -8.30
N ILE A 14 -5.83 4.10 -7.41
CA ILE A 14 -7.24 3.73 -7.57
C ILE A 14 -7.81 4.36 -8.84
N GLU A 15 -7.60 5.66 -9.05
CA GLU A 15 -8.09 6.35 -10.23
C GLU A 15 -7.42 5.86 -11.53
N ALA A 16 -6.12 5.56 -11.48
CA ALA A 16 -5.41 4.94 -12.60
C ALA A 16 -6.00 3.56 -12.94
N VAL A 17 -6.31 2.73 -11.94
CA VAL A 17 -6.89 1.39 -12.16
C VAL A 17 -8.26 1.51 -12.80
N LYS A 18 -9.13 2.38 -12.27
CA LYS A 18 -10.46 2.64 -12.86
C LYS A 18 -10.35 3.07 -14.31
N LYS A 19 -9.39 3.94 -14.64
CA LYS A 19 -9.17 4.40 -16.02
C LYS A 19 -8.80 3.25 -16.94
N VAL A 20 -7.84 2.41 -16.56
CA VAL A 20 -7.40 1.26 -17.38
C VAL A 20 -8.53 0.23 -17.51
N VAL A 21 -9.25 -0.06 -16.43
CA VAL A 21 -10.42 -0.95 -16.45
C VAL A 21 -11.48 -0.45 -17.43
N ASN A 22 -11.74 0.86 -17.47
CA ASN A 22 -12.69 1.45 -18.41
C ASN A 22 -12.21 1.36 -19.88
N LEU A 23 -10.90 1.40 -20.14
CA LEU A 23 -10.36 1.18 -21.49
C LEU A 23 -10.54 -0.28 -21.92
N ILE A 24 -10.22 -1.23 -21.04
CA ILE A 24 -10.40 -2.66 -21.28
C ILE A 24 -11.88 -2.98 -21.52
N ALA A 25 -12.80 -2.40 -20.75
CA ALA A 25 -14.23 -2.59 -20.92
C ALA A 25 -14.77 -2.12 -22.28
N GLN A 26 -14.10 -1.17 -22.94
CA GLN A 26 -14.52 -0.62 -24.23
C GLN A 26 -13.94 -1.37 -25.43
N ALA A 27 -12.63 -1.66 -25.40
CA ALA A 27 -11.91 -2.16 -26.58
C ALA A 27 -11.01 -3.38 -26.31
N GLY A 28 -10.71 -3.68 -25.04
CA GLY A 28 -9.99 -4.89 -24.63
C GLY A 28 -8.67 -5.15 -25.37
N ARG A 29 -7.68 -4.26 -25.29
CA ARG A 29 -6.38 -4.47 -25.94
C ARG A 29 -5.34 -5.08 -25.01
N GLU A 30 -4.38 -5.79 -25.58
CA GLU A 30 -3.27 -6.40 -24.83
C GLU A 30 -2.40 -5.36 -24.12
N ASP A 31 -2.18 -4.19 -24.73
CA ASP A 31 -1.43 -3.10 -24.10
C ASP A 31 -2.13 -2.61 -22.81
N ASP A 32 -3.46 -2.48 -22.84
CA ASP A 32 -4.23 -2.05 -21.66
C ASP A 32 -4.16 -3.12 -20.54
N LEU A 33 -4.09 -4.41 -20.89
CA LEU A 33 -3.89 -5.50 -19.92
C LEU A 33 -2.49 -5.50 -19.32
N HIS A 34 -1.47 -5.21 -20.13
CA HIS A 34 -0.10 -5.06 -19.66
C HIS A 34 0.01 -3.89 -18.67
N ASP A 35 -0.55 -2.74 -19.02
CA ASP A 35 -0.60 -1.55 -18.17
C ASP A 35 -1.33 -1.85 -16.85
N LEU A 36 -2.46 -2.57 -16.90
CA LEU A 36 -3.17 -3.01 -15.70
C LEU A 36 -2.27 -3.88 -14.82
N ARG A 37 -1.54 -4.85 -15.39
CA ARG A 37 -0.64 -5.73 -14.65
C ARG A 37 0.43 -4.94 -13.91
N VAL A 38 1.10 -4.03 -14.60
CA VAL A 38 2.16 -3.19 -14.03
C VAL A 38 1.59 -2.33 -12.90
N LEU A 39 0.42 -1.74 -13.12
CA LEU A 39 -0.23 -0.91 -12.12
C LEU A 39 -0.62 -1.69 -10.86
N LEU A 40 -1.15 -2.92 -11.00
CA LEU A 40 -1.50 -3.78 -9.88
C LEU A 40 -0.25 -4.18 -9.07
N ILE A 41 0.82 -4.61 -9.74
CA ILE A 41 2.09 -4.96 -9.07
C ILE A 41 2.65 -3.77 -8.30
N ASN A 42 2.71 -2.60 -8.95
CA ASN A 42 3.21 -1.38 -8.32
C ASN A 42 2.35 -0.96 -7.12
N THR A 43 1.04 -1.09 -7.22
CA THR A 43 0.13 -0.76 -6.12
C THR A 43 0.31 -1.73 -4.95
N MET A 44 0.42 -3.03 -5.22
CA MET A 44 0.67 -4.04 -4.18
C MET A 44 2.00 -3.84 -3.45
N SER A 45 3.01 -3.30 -4.13
CA SER A 45 4.31 -3.00 -3.51
C SER A 45 4.25 -1.92 -2.43
N LEU A 46 3.17 -1.11 -2.41
CA LEU A 46 2.95 -0.04 -1.42
C LEU A 46 2.26 -0.55 -0.15
N LEU A 47 1.82 -1.82 -0.12
CA LEU A 47 0.97 -2.36 0.92
C LEU A 47 1.69 -3.46 1.71
N LYS A 48 1.28 -3.63 2.97
CA LYS A 48 1.58 -4.87 3.70
C LYS A 48 0.80 -6.02 3.05
N ARG A 49 1.34 -7.24 3.13
CA ARG A 49 0.64 -8.43 2.62
C ARG A 49 -0.73 -8.56 3.26
N ASP A 50 -1.75 -8.65 2.42
CA ASP A 50 -3.14 -8.85 2.80
C ASP A 50 -3.77 -9.85 1.82
N PRO A 51 -4.09 -11.08 2.27
CA PRO A 51 -4.64 -12.12 1.38
C PRO A 51 -5.95 -11.71 0.70
N GLY A 52 -6.72 -10.81 1.33
CA GLY A 52 -7.96 -10.30 0.76
C GLY A 52 -7.72 -9.34 -0.40
N ILE A 53 -6.66 -8.53 -0.34
CA ILE A 53 -6.24 -7.66 -1.44
C ILE A 53 -5.60 -8.49 -2.56
N GLU A 54 -4.72 -9.44 -2.21
CA GLU A 54 -4.08 -10.35 -3.17
C GLU A 54 -5.13 -11.10 -4.02
N ALA A 55 -6.14 -11.69 -3.37
CA ALA A 55 -7.24 -12.35 -4.08
C ALA A 55 -8.05 -11.40 -4.97
N ALA A 56 -8.24 -10.14 -4.54
CA ALA A 56 -8.95 -9.14 -5.33
C ALA A 56 -8.14 -8.68 -6.56
N VAL A 57 -6.81 -8.64 -6.46
CA VAL A 57 -5.92 -8.39 -7.60
C VAL A 57 -6.00 -9.51 -8.63
N ASP A 58 -5.94 -10.76 -8.17
CA ASP A 58 -6.01 -11.93 -9.04
C ASP A 58 -7.37 -11.98 -9.77
N ASP A 59 -8.47 -11.77 -9.05
CA ASP A 59 -9.83 -11.67 -9.61
C ASP A 59 -9.94 -10.60 -10.71
N LEU A 60 -9.39 -9.41 -10.44
CA LEU A 60 -9.44 -8.28 -11.36
C LEU A 60 -8.63 -8.57 -12.62
N TYR A 61 -7.40 -9.05 -12.45
CA TYR A 61 -6.54 -9.38 -13.58
C TYR A 61 -7.13 -10.52 -14.43
N ALA A 62 -7.65 -11.58 -13.81
CA ALA A 62 -8.27 -12.70 -14.52
C ALA A 62 -9.50 -12.26 -15.33
N SER A 63 -10.36 -11.41 -14.74
CA SER A 63 -11.54 -10.89 -15.43
C SER A 63 -11.16 -9.99 -16.61
N ALA A 64 -10.13 -9.16 -16.46
CA ALA A 64 -9.60 -8.33 -17.53
C ALA A 64 -8.95 -9.17 -18.65
N ALA A 65 -8.14 -10.15 -18.28
CA ALA A 65 -7.47 -11.03 -19.23
C ALA A 65 -8.46 -11.83 -20.09
N SER A 66 -9.54 -12.34 -19.49
CA SER A 66 -10.62 -13.02 -20.23
C SER A 66 -11.27 -12.10 -21.26
N LEU A 67 -11.53 -10.83 -20.91
CA LEU A 67 -12.12 -9.86 -21.83
C LEU A 67 -11.20 -9.52 -23.00
N VAL A 68 -9.91 -9.34 -22.72
CA VAL A 68 -8.91 -9.08 -23.77
C VAL A 68 -8.74 -10.30 -24.68
N GLN A 69 -8.74 -11.51 -24.11
CA GLN A 69 -8.68 -12.75 -24.89
C GLN A 69 -9.90 -12.90 -25.82
N ASP A 70 -11.10 -12.62 -25.31
CA ASP A 70 -12.33 -12.63 -26.10
C ASP A 70 -12.24 -11.59 -27.24
N ALA A 71 -11.78 -10.38 -26.94
CA ALA A 71 -11.61 -9.30 -27.91
C ALA A 71 -10.58 -9.65 -29.00
N SER A 72 -9.43 -10.22 -28.65
CA SER A 72 -8.42 -10.73 -29.60
C SER A 72 -8.96 -11.84 -30.49
N SER A 73 -9.98 -12.57 -30.03
CA SER A 73 -10.70 -13.60 -30.79
C SER A 73 -11.87 -13.05 -31.59
N GLY A 74 -12.07 -11.72 -31.63
CA GLY A 74 -13.19 -11.06 -32.32
C GLY A 74 -14.53 -11.22 -31.60
N THR A 75 -14.55 -11.72 -30.37
CA THR A 75 -15.76 -11.87 -29.56
C THR A 75 -16.01 -10.57 -28.80
N PRO A 76 -17.14 -9.88 -29.04
CA PRO A 76 -17.45 -8.66 -28.31
C PRO A 76 -17.75 -8.97 -26.84
N PRO A 77 -17.42 -8.05 -25.92
CA PRO A 77 -17.73 -8.22 -24.51
C PRO A 77 -19.25 -8.30 -24.28
N ASN A 78 -19.69 -9.27 -23.47
CA ASN A 78 -21.10 -9.42 -23.10
C ASN A 78 -21.38 -8.75 -21.74
N ALA A 79 -22.67 -8.53 -21.44
CA ALA A 79 -23.08 -7.86 -20.20
C ALA A 79 -22.58 -8.56 -18.93
N ARG A 80 -22.42 -9.90 -18.94
CA ARG A 80 -21.94 -10.66 -17.79
C ARG A 80 -20.45 -10.45 -17.57
N SER A 81 -19.62 -10.53 -18.61
CA SER A 81 -18.17 -10.35 -18.49
C SER A 81 -17.81 -8.92 -18.09
N LEU A 82 -18.50 -7.92 -18.65
CA LEU A 82 -18.37 -6.52 -18.21
C LEU A 82 -18.74 -6.35 -16.74
N ARG A 83 -19.87 -6.93 -16.29
CA ARG A 83 -20.27 -6.88 -14.88
C ARG A 83 -19.22 -7.51 -13.96
N LEU A 84 -18.61 -8.63 -14.37
CA LEU A 84 -17.58 -9.30 -13.57
C LEU A 84 -16.32 -8.42 -13.43
N LEU A 85 -15.84 -7.83 -14.53
CA LEU A 85 -14.71 -6.91 -14.52
C LEU A 85 -14.96 -5.71 -13.60
N LEU A 86 -16.11 -5.04 -13.77
CA LEU A 86 -16.45 -3.86 -12.97
C LEU A 86 -16.61 -4.21 -11.49
N SER A 87 -17.22 -5.36 -11.18
CA SER A 87 -17.36 -5.83 -9.80
C SER A 87 -16.01 -6.17 -9.17
N ALA A 88 -15.09 -6.78 -9.92
CA ALA A 88 -13.75 -7.09 -9.44
C ALA A 88 -12.95 -5.79 -9.18
N SER A 89 -13.07 -4.80 -10.07
CA SER A 89 -12.46 -3.47 -9.90
C SER A 89 -12.97 -2.78 -8.65
N ASP A 90 -14.29 -2.77 -8.42
CA ASP A 90 -14.90 -2.17 -7.24
C ASP A 90 -14.45 -2.87 -5.93
N ARG A 91 -14.42 -4.20 -5.93
CA ARG A 91 -13.92 -5.00 -4.80
C ARG A 91 -12.47 -4.72 -4.47
N PHE A 92 -11.62 -4.54 -5.48
CA PHE A 92 -10.22 -4.20 -5.30
C PHE A 92 -10.07 -2.78 -4.75
N CYS A 93 -10.74 -1.78 -5.34
CA CYS A 93 -10.67 -0.39 -4.90
C CYS A 93 -11.18 -0.22 -3.46
N THR A 94 -12.30 -0.84 -3.12
CA THR A 94 -12.87 -0.80 -1.75
C THR A 94 -11.89 -1.37 -0.72
N ARG A 95 -11.20 -2.46 -1.07
CA ARG A 95 -10.18 -3.06 -0.18
C ARG A 95 -8.94 -2.18 -0.04
N LEU A 96 -8.50 -1.53 -1.12
CA LEU A 96 -7.41 -0.55 -1.05
C LEU A 96 -7.75 0.61 -0.11
N THR A 97 -8.93 1.21 -0.24
CA THR A 97 -9.38 2.28 0.66
C THR A 97 -9.39 1.80 2.11
N THR A 98 -9.96 0.62 2.37
CA THR A 98 -10.00 0.03 3.71
C THR A 98 -8.59 -0.24 4.27
N ALA A 99 -7.65 -0.65 3.42
CA ALA A 99 -6.27 -0.91 3.81
C ALA A 99 -5.53 0.38 4.19
N VAL A 100 -5.79 1.47 3.46
CA VAL A 100 -5.25 2.80 3.76
C VAL A 100 -5.79 3.34 5.08
N ASP A 101 -7.10 3.17 5.34
CA ASP A 101 -7.71 3.61 6.61
C ASP A 101 -7.13 2.87 7.83
N ARG A 102 -6.55 1.68 7.62
CA ARG A 102 -5.87 0.88 8.65
C ARG A 102 -4.40 1.26 8.85
N ILE A 103 -3.83 2.14 8.03
CA ILE A 103 -2.51 2.73 8.27
C ILE A 103 -2.66 3.75 9.40
N VAL A 104 -2.89 3.22 10.60
CA VAL A 104 -2.83 3.97 11.85
C VAL A 104 -1.37 4.38 12.03
N PRO A 105 -1.05 5.65 12.35
CA PRO A 105 0.29 5.97 12.79
C PRO A 105 0.57 5.09 14.01
N GLU A 106 1.52 4.17 13.90
CA GLU A 106 2.04 3.43 15.05
C GLU A 106 2.20 4.47 16.16
N PRO A 107 1.43 4.39 17.27
CA PRO A 107 1.70 5.28 18.37
C PRO A 107 3.14 5.00 18.72
N GLU A 108 4.02 6.00 18.61
CA GLU A 108 5.40 5.90 19.10
C GLU A 108 5.29 5.16 20.41
N VAL A 109 5.82 3.92 20.45
CA VAL A 109 5.79 3.11 21.65
C VAL A 109 6.78 3.80 22.58
N ARG A 110 6.34 4.90 23.19
CA ARG A 110 7.01 5.57 24.29
C ARG A 110 6.94 4.60 25.43
N LEU A 111 7.92 3.69 25.45
CA LEU A 111 8.26 2.87 26.59
C LEU A 111 8.67 3.84 27.69
N LYS A 112 7.68 4.38 28.42
CA LYS A 112 7.90 5.32 29.53
C LYS A 112 8.93 4.79 30.53
N GLY A 113 8.99 3.47 30.68
CA GLY A 113 10.01 2.80 31.51
C GLY A 113 11.43 2.87 30.94
N LEU A 114 11.60 2.85 29.61
CA LEU A 114 12.91 2.96 28.95
C LEU A 114 13.43 4.40 28.99
N GLU A 115 12.57 5.39 28.75
CA GLU A 115 12.92 6.81 28.87
C GLU A 115 13.33 7.16 30.32
N ALA A 116 12.59 6.65 31.31
CA ALA A 116 12.93 6.83 32.71
C ALA A 116 14.24 6.13 33.10
N ALA A 117 14.48 4.91 32.62
CA ALA A 117 15.74 4.19 32.87
C ALA A 117 16.94 4.93 32.26
N TYR A 118 16.79 5.47 31.05
CA TYR A 118 17.84 6.25 30.38
C TYR A 118 18.12 7.59 31.08
N ALA A 119 17.08 8.29 31.54
CA ALA A 119 17.23 9.53 32.32
C ALA A 119 17.96 9.30 33.65
N VAL A 120 17.60 8.25 34.39
CA VAL A 120 18.29 7.86 35.64
C VAL A 120 19.76 7.50 35.38
N GLN A 121 20.04 6.85 34.26
CA GLN A 121 21.41 6.46 33.90
C GLN A 121 22.28 7.68 33.53
N LEU A 122 21.71 8.68 32.85
CA LEU A 122 22.36 9.96 32.58
C LEU A 122 22.64 10.76 33.85
N GLU A 123 21.70 10.86 34.78
CA GLU A 123 21.92 11.53 36.07
C GLU A 123 23.02 10.85 36.89
N ARG A 124 23.07 9.51 36.89
CA ARG A 124 24.10 8.73 37.57
C ARG A 124 25.48 8.90 36.96
N PHE A 125 25.58 9.09 35.64
CA PHE A 125 26.86 9.38 34.98
C PHE A 125 27.33 10.82 35.26
N SER A 126 26.42 11.80 35.29
CA SER A 126 26.75 13.19 35.63
C SER A 126 27.23 13.35 37.08
N LEU A 127 26.67 12.59 38.03
CA LEU A 127 27.11 12.61 39.43
C LEU A 127 28.49 11.97 39.66
N ASN A 128 28.92 11.07 38.79
CA ASN A 128 30.25 10.44 38.88
C ASN A 128 31.34 11.24 38.15
N ALA A 129 30.98 12.24 37.34
CA ALA A 129 31.94 13.12 36.66
C ALA A 129 32.48 14.25 37.56
N ASP A 130 31.87 14.48 38.73
CA ASP A 130 32.26 15.50 39.71
C ASP A 130 33.26 14.99 40.77
N LEU A 131 33.74 13.74 40.64
CA LEU A 131 34.74 13.14 41.53
C LEU A 131 35.97 12.70 40.75
N ASP A 132 36.68 13.68 40.19
CA ASP A 132 38.11 13.53 39.89
C ASP A 132 38.85 14.82 40.29
N PRO A 133 39.29 14.96 41.56
CA PRO A 133 40.27 15.98 41.89
C PRO A 133 41.61 15.48 41.37
N ILE A 134 42.03 15.93 40.18
CA ILE A 134 43.43 15.83 39.78
C ILE A 134 44.24 16.60 40.82
N GLY A 135 44.89 15.82 41.69
CA GLY A 135 45.80 16.30 42.72
C GLY A 135 46.89 17.16 42.09
N GLN A 136 47.02 18.38 42.63
CA GLN A 136 48.26 19.14 42.56
C GLN A 136 49.38 18.28 43.16
N VAL A 137 50.44 18.06 42.39
CA VAL A 137 51.75 17.68 42.93
C VAL A 137 52.70 18.82 42.60
N ALA A 138 53.38 19.28 43.65
CA ALA A 138 54.30 20.40 43.72
C ALA A 138 55.51 20.28 42.79
#